data_AF-A0A7S2RGP1-F1
#
_entry.id   AF-A0A7S2RGP1-F1
#
_cell.length_a   1.000
_cell.length_b   1.000
_cell.length_c   1.000
_cell.angle_alpha   90.00
_cell.angle_beta   90.00
_cell.angle_gamma   90.00
#
_symmetry.space_group_name_H-M   'P 1'
#
loop_
_entity.id
_entity.type
_entity.pdbx_description
1 polymer ?
#
loop_
_entity_poly.entity_id
_entity_poly.type
_entity_poly.pdbx_seq_one_letter_code
_entity_poly.pdbx_strand_id
1 'polypeptide(L)'
;RRKDISGHTSMSGDIGIKRARAKYEQARKTRVLHLGNRFLRLIPQDVWSLGASLLRLDLGCNNLTRLPAEVASLPALEQLWLNDNPGLVELCPDLDKCKKLRELDVRRTALATLPKELGRLTHLLEILLEDTPFQQQVLRGDQGGAKRGRVLDTEELVAELERQDRRESLKQNLQDKISGGIYREEADSPEGQELIPALVEAVSIEFSDLDELRNVVRNCDRLFPAELSAARNARRAARRLKEKFVTLRRENARKKLSTELELKLRAIYYDVIEPTEVEGVIRAVYEGDWTVEKPLELEDLQFLIKNAPRLFPEKPGDITGPGVRKAVWDLQDQLIRDRNEVVDKLFQALSHSLYSDREPALVRELAVNVGKLFERDRFATKKELEEMKKLAADAAQHFPPEFNTAQENPSAVRASFKRAEAAAAASMML
;
A
#
# COMPACT_ATOMS: atom_id res chain seq x y z
N ARG A 1 -16.58 38.82 -49.01
CA ARG A 1 -16.39 39.47 -50.34
C ARG A 1 -14.96 39.19 -50.78
N ARG A 2 -14.78 38.44 -51.88
CA ARG A 2 -13.48 38.20 -52.51
C ARG A 2 -12.93 39.53 -53.03
N LYS A 3 -11.66 39.80 -52.76
CA LYS A 3 -10.80 40.66 -53.59
C LYS A 3 -9.43 40.04 -53.65
N ASP A 4 -8.96 39.97 -54.88
CA ASP A 4 -7.76 39.32 -55.36
C ASP A 4 -6.50 39.90 -54.70
N ILE A 5 -5.56 39.01 -54.36
CA ILE A 5 -4.17 39.35 -54.06
C ILE A 5 -3.32 38.39 -54.88
N SER A 6 -3.07 38.75 -56.14
CA SER A 6 -1.96 38.25 -56.93
C SER A 6 -0.91 39.35 -57.01
N GLY A 7 0.26 39.10 -56.43
CA GLY A 7 1.44 39.98 -56.53
C GLY A 7 1.94 40.49 -55.17
N HIS A 8 3.15 40.05 -54.81
CA HIS A 8 4.00 40.48 -53.69
C HIS A 8 3.74 39.93 -52.29
N THR A 9 4.26 38.72 -52.00
CA THR A 9 4.81 38.39 -50.67
C THR A 9 5.86 37.26 -50.76
N SER A 10 7.11 37.57 -51.12
CA SER A 10 8.26 36.66 -50.92
C SER A 10 9.18 37.10 -49.77
N MET A 11 8.97 38.27 -49.16
CA MET A 11 9.73 38.69 -47.96
C MET A 11 8.99 38.43 -46.64
N SER A 12 7.65 38.37 -46.65
CA SER A 12 6.85 38.12 -45.44
C SER A 12 6.94 36.68 -44.92
N GLY A 13 7.06 35.69 -45.83
CA GLY A 13 7.25 34.29 -45.47
C GLY A 13 8.62 34.01 -44.85
N ASP A 14 9.68 34.59 -45.43
CA ASP A 14 11.06 34.46 -44.93
C ASP A 14 11.27 35.12 -43.56
N ILE A 15 10.62 36.26 -43.31
CA ILE A 15 10.68 36.92 -42.00
C ILE A 15 9.93 36.09 -40.94
N GLY A 16 8.80 35.48 -41.30
CA GLY A 16 8.05 34.56 -40.43
C GLY A 16 8.85 33.32 -40.07
N ILE A 17 9.50 32.69 -41.05
CA ILE A 17 10.35 31.49 -40.86
C ILE A 17 11.62 31.84 -40.07
N LYS A 18 12.29 32.95 -40.37
CA LYS A 18 13.47 33.40 -39.61
C LYS A 18 13.13 33.72 -38.15
N ARG A 19 11.97 34.35 -37.89
CA ARG A 19 11.48 34.61 -36.53
C ARG A 19 11.12 33.34 -35.78
N ALA A 20 10.47 32.38 -36.43
CA ALA A 20 10.17 31.08 -35.84
C ALA A 20 11.46 30.33 -35.49
N ARG A 21 12.41 30.25 -36.43
CA ARG A 21 13.71 29.60 -36.22
C ARG A 21 14.50 30.27 -35.09
N ALA A 22 14.59 31.60 -35.07
CA ALA A 22 15.26 32.33 -33.99
C ALA A 22 14.63 32.06 -32.62
N LYS A 23 13.30 31.86 -32.55
CA LYS A 23 12.60 31.52 -31.31
C LYS A 23 12.97 30.13 -30.78
N TYR A 24 13.03 29.12 -31.65
CA TYR A 24 13.44 27.77 -31.25
C TYR A 24 14.92 27.71 -30.87
N GLU A 25 15.80 28.43 -31.58
CA GLU A 25 17.21 28.55 -31.21
C GLU A 25 17.39 29.26 -29.86
N GLN A 26 16.60 30.31 -29.60
CA GLN A 26 16.60 30.96 -28.30
C GLN A 26 16.11 30.00 -27.21
N ALA A 27 15.05 29.22 -27.47
CA ALA A 27 14.55 28.22 -26.54
C ALA A 27 15.57 27.10 -26.25
N ARG A 28 16.43 26.71 -27.21
CA ARG A 28 17.54 25.78 -26.95
C ARG A 28 18.55 26.35 -25.96
N LYS A 29 18.79 27.67 -25.99
CA LYS A 29 19.73 28.36 -25.08
C LYS A 29 19.11 28.62 -23.72
N THR A 30 17.88 29.14 -23.68
CA THR A 30 17.19 29.49 -22.43
C THR A 30 16.56 28.29 -21.75
N ARG A 31 16.37 27.19 -22.49
CA ARG A 31 15.61 26.00 -22.07
C ARG A 31 14.14 26.29 -21.79
N VAL A 32 13.62 27.42 -22.27
CA VAL A 32 12.24 27.86 -22.06
C VAL A 32 11.64 28.28 -23.39
N LEU A 33 10.46 27.74 -23.70
CA LEU A 33 9.69 28.09 -24.89
C LEU A 33 8.33 28.65 -24.50
N HIS A 34 8.12 29.93 -24.79
CA HIS A 34 6.84 30.62 -24.61
C HIS A 34 6.02 30.64 -25.89
N LEU A 35 4.94 29.89 -25.95
CA LEU A 35 3.96 29.84 -27.04
C LEU A 35 2.56 30.26 -26.59
N GLY A 36 2.43 30.90 -25.42
CA GLY A 36 1.15 31.36 -24.91
C GLY A 36 0.51 32.49 -25.73
N ASN A 37 -0.83 32.55 -25.74
CA ASN A 37 -1.65 33.58 -26.41
C ASN A 37 -1.46 33.66 -27.94
N ARG A 38 -1.24 32.53 -28.62
CA ARG A 38 -0.92 32.50 -30.06
C ARG A 38 -2.05 31.96 -30.94
N PHE A 39 -3.24 31.76 -30.36
CA PHE A 39 -4.40 31.17 -31.05
C PHE A 39 -4.09 29.81 -31.70
N LEU A 40 -3.13 29.07 -31.14
CA LEU A 40 -2.73 27.79 -31.67
C LEU A 40 -3.85 26.78 -31.52
N ARG A 41 -4.17 26.07 -32.60
CA ARG A 41 -5.05 24.88 -32.55
C ARG A 41 -4.26 23.58 -32.47
N LEU A 42 -3.02 23.61 -32.94
CA LEU A 42 -2.07 22.51 -32.96
C LEU A 42 -0.72 23.02 -32.49
N ILE A 43 0.03 22.18 -31.81
CA ILE A 43 1.42 22.48 -31.39
C ILE A 43 2.33 22.27 -32.61
N PRO A 44 3.18 23.26 -32.99
CA PRO A 44 4.09 23.10 -34.12
C PRO A 44 5.09 21.95 -33.92
N GLN A 45 5.35 21.18 -34.97
CA GLN A 45 6.22 19.99 -34.90
C GLN A 45 7.65 20.32 -34.45
N ASP A 46 8.14 21.52 -34.75
CA ASP A 46 9.47 21.99 -34.34
C ASP A 46 9.66 22.06 -32.82
N VAL A 47 8.58 22.17 -32.04
CA VAL A 47 8.64 22.12 -30.56
C VAL A 47 9.29 20.83 -30.08
N TRP A 48 8.93 19.70 -30.69
CA TRP A 48 9.40 18.37 -30.33
C TRP A 48 10.89 18.19 -30.64
N SER A 49 11.42 18.94 -31.60
CA SER A 49 12.85 18.92 -31.96
C SER A 49 13.78 19.49 -30.87
N LEU A 50 13.22 20.21 -29.89
CA LEU A 50 13.98 20.75 -28.75
C LEU A 50 14.41 19.64 -27.79
N GLY A 51 13.70 18.51 -27.79
CA GLY A 51 14.12 17.29 -27.12
C GLY A 51 14.46 17.49 -25.63
N ALA A 52 15.60 16.92 -25.22
CA ALA A 52 16.11 17.00 -23.85
C ALA A 52 16.65 18.39 -23.44
N SER A 53 16.60 19.41 -24.30
CA SER A 53 17.05 20.76 -23.95
C SER A 53 15.98 21.61 -23.28
N LEU A 54 14.69 21.29 -23.47
CA LEU A 54 13.59 22.10 -22.98
C LEU A 54 13.19 21.72 -21.56
N LEU A 55 13.16 22.71 -20.66
CA LEU A 55 12.74 22.56 -19.26
C LEU A 55 11.35 23.16 -19.00
N ARG A 56 10.98 24.25 -19.67
CA ARG A 56 9.64 24.87 -19.54
C ARG A 56 8.99 25.07 -20.90
N LEU A 57 7.77 24.59 -21.03
CA LEU A 57 6.92 24.78 -22.20
C LEU A 57 5.62 25.46 -21.78
N ASP A 58 5.43 26.69 -22.26
CA ASP A 58 4.23 27.48 -22.02
C ASP A 58 3.36 27.51 -23.27
N LEU A 59 2.20 26.86 -23.21
CA LEU A 59 1.18 26.78 -24.24
C LEU A 59 -0.16 27.40 -23.77
N GLY A 60 -0.12 28.24 -22.74
CA GLY A 60 -1.32 28.82 -22.14
C GLY A 60 -2.10 29.75 -23.07
N CYS A 61 -3.39 29.95 -22.83
CA CYS A 61 -4.24 30.87 -23.60
C CYS A 61 -4.22 30.57 -25.11
N ASN A 62 -4.45 29.31 -25.50
CA ASN A 62 -4.54 28.90 -26.90
C ASN A 62 -5.89 28.17 -27.15
N ASN A 63 -6.07 27.62 -28.35
CA ASN A 63 -7.26 26.84 -28.71
C ASN A 63 -6.89 25.37 -28.98
N LEU A 64 -5.96 24.83 -28.18
CA LEU A 64 -5.55 23.43 -28.31
C LEU A 64 -6.71 22.52 -27.91
N THR A 65 -6.90 21.44 -28.67
CA THR A 65 -7.93 20.43 -28.37
C THR A 65 -7.36 19.15 -27.78
N ARG A 66 -6.06 18.91 -27.97
CA ARG A 66 -5.34 17.74 -27.46
C ARG A 66 -3.87 18.07 -27.24
N LEU A 67 -3.25 17.41 -26.26
CA LEU A 67 -1.81 17.28 -26.15
C LEU A 67 -1.40 16.00 -26.89
N PRO A 68 -0.55 16.05 -27.92
CA PRO A 68 -0.23 14.87 -28.72
C PRO A 68 0.93 14.07 -28.09
N ALA A 69 1.08 12.79 -28.47
CA ALA A 69 2.05 11.84 -27.90
C ALA A 69 3.51 12.30 -28.03
N GLU A 70 3.81 13.15 -29.01
CA GLU A 70 5.12 13.73 -29.26
C GLU A 70 5.66 14.54 -28.07
N VAL A 71 4.82 14.91 -27.08
CA VAL A 71 5.28 15.47 -25.80
C VAL A 71 6.29 14.55 -25.11
N ALA A 72 6.22 13.24 -25.34
CA ALA A 72 7.20 12.26 -24.85
C ALA A 72 8.63 12.50 -25.34
N SER A 73 8.80 13.26 -26.43
CA SER A 73 10.12 13.65 -26.94
C SER A 73 10.84 14.68 -26.06
N LEU A 74 10.18 15.22 -25.02
CA LEU A 74 10.72 16.24 -24.11
C LEU A 74 11.03 15.66 -22.71
N PRO A 75 11.95 14.68 -22.57
CA PRO A 75 12.15 13.95 -21.31
C PRO A 75 12.71 14.83 -20.17
N ALA A 76 13.25 16.01 -20.50
CA ALA A 76 13.81 16.96 -19.54
C ALA A 76 12.77 18.00 -19.05
N LEU A 77 11.55 17.99 -19.58
CA LEU A 77 10.54 18.98 -19.26
C LEU A 77 10.21 18.95 -17.75
N GLU A 78 10.34 20.09 -17.09
CA GLU A 78 10.03 20.29 -15.68
C GLU A 78 8.70 21.01 -15.48
N GLN A 79 8.29 21.86 -16.44
CA GLN A 79 7.06 22.65 -16.31
C GLN A 79 6.30 22.71 -17.63
N LEU A 80 5.02 22.36 -17.58
CA LEU A 80 4.12 22.36 -18.72
C LEU A 80 2.86 23.16 -18.38
N TRP A 81 2.65 24.26 -19.10
CA TRP A 81 1.46 25.10 -18.93
C TRP A 81 0.54 24.99 -20.14
N LEU A 82 -0.66 24.48 -19.89
CA LEU A 82 -1.75 24.25 -20.85
C LEU A 82 -3.03 24.99 -20.43
N ASN A 83 -2.95 25.87 -19.42
CA ASN A 83 -4.08 26.64 -18.93
C ASN A 83 -4.76 27.45 -20.04
N ASP A 84 -6.05 27.71 -19.88
CA ASP A 84 -6.83 28.50 -20.86
C ASP A 84 -6.81 27.90 -22.26
N ASN A 85 -6.92 26.57 -22.35
CA ASN A 85 -7.21 25.85 -23.58
C ASN A 85 -8.60 25.19 -23.44
N PRO A 86 -9.70 25.91 -23.70
CA PRO A 86 -11.04 25.44 -23.40
C PRO A 86 -11.48 24.23 -24.25
N GLY A 87 -10.77 23.93 -25.34
CA GLY A 87 -11.01 22.75 -26.17
C GLY A 87 -10.24 21.50 -25.71
N LEU A 88 -9.32 21.61 -24.75
CA LEU A 88 -8.48 20.50 -24.31
C LEU A 88 -9.28 19.56 -23.41
N VAL A 89 -9.66 18.40 -23.95
CA VAL A 89 -10.56 17.43 -23.30
C VAL A 89 -9.84 16.25 -22.64
N GLU A 90 -8.64 15.92 -23.11
CA GLU A 90 -7.80 14.85 -22.58
C GLU A 90 -6.32 15.19 -22.67
N LEU A 91 -5.52 14.59 -21.78
CA LEU A 91 -4.07 14.54 -21.88
C LEU A 91 -3.64 13.20 -22.45
N CYS A 92 -2.55 13.17 -23.21
CA CYS A 92 -2.00 11.92 -23.74
C CYS A 92 -1.34 11.08 -22.63
N PRO A 93 -1.53 9.74 -22.62
CA PRO A 93 -0.84 8.82 -21.70
C PRO A 93 0.69 8.91 -21.71
N ASP A 94 1.29 9.26 -22.86
CA ASP A 94 2.74 9.34 -23.04
C ASP A 94 3.39 10.55 -22.33
N LEU A 95 2.58 11.42 -21.69
CA LEU A 95 3.09 12.46 -20.80
C LEU A 95 3.90 11.86 -19.63
N ASP A 96 3.70 10.58 -19.30
CA ASP A 96 4.50 9.83 -18.33
C ASP A 96 5.99 9.78 -18.66
N LYS A 97 6.39 10.01 -19.91
CA LYS A 97 7.81 10.04 -20.33
C LYS A 97 8.53 11.31 -19.93
N CYS A 98 7.82 12.38 -19.59
CA CYS A 98 8.39 13.60 -19.03
C CYS A 98 8.75 13.40 -17.55
N LYS A 99 9.68 12.49 -17.25
CA LYS A 99 9.98 12.02 -15.87
C LYS A 99 10.45 13.10 -14.90
N LYS A 100 10.86 14.26 -15.41
CA LYS A 100 11.28 15.43 -14.64
C LYS A 100 10.17 16.45 -14.40
N LEU A 101 8.94 16.20 -14.89
CA LEU A 101 7.84 17.15 -14.75
C LEU A 101 7.52 17.36 -13.27
N ARG A 102 7.53 18.63 -12.86
CA ARG A 102 7.27 19.10 -11.49
C ARG A 102 5.98 19.89 -11.40
N GLU A 103 5.59 20.56 -12.48
CA GLU A 103 4.44 21.44 -12.52
C GLU A 103 3.64 21.21 -13.81
N LEU A 104 2.36 20.91 -13.65
CA LEU A 104 1.41 20.76 -14.74
C LEU A 104 0.22 21.71 -14.51
N ASP A 105 0.14 22.77 -15.30
CA ASP A 105 -0.99 23.70 -15.24
C ASP A 105 -1.99 23.39 -16.36
N VAL A 106 -3.19 22.96 -15.99
CA VAL A 106 -4.29 22.64 -16.92
C VAL A 106 -5.58 23.35 -16.53
N ARG A 107 -5.47 24.48 -15.82
CA ARG A 107 -6.62 25.27 -15.39
C ARG A 107 -7.46 25.77 -16.56
N ARG A 108 -8.77 25.89 -16.37
CA ARG A 108 -9.70 26.42 -17.39
C ARG A 108 -9.60 25.65 -18.72
N THR A 109 -9.54 24.32 -18.61
CA THR A 109 -9.60 23.39 -19.74
C THR A 109 -10.87 22.53 -19.64
N ALA A 110 -11.20 21.78 -20.68
CA ALA A 110 -12.34 20.88 -20.71
C ALA A 110 -11.99 19.45 -20.24
N LEU A 111 -10.89 19.28 -19.48
CA LEU A 111 -10.44 17.98 -19.00
C LEU A 111 -11.51 17.32 -18.12
N ALA A 112 -12.04 16.19 -18.59
CA ALA A 112 -12.99 15.37 -17.83
C ALA A 112 -12.32 14.23 -17.06
N THR A 113 -11.15 13.78 -17.52
CA THR A 113 -10.36 12.70 -16.93
C THR A 113 -8.87 13.05 -16.98
N LEU A 114 -8.08 12.35 -16.17
CA LEU A 114 -6.62 12.36 -16.23
C LEU A 114 -6.13 10.96 -16.62
N PRO A 115 -5.10 10.83 -17.47
CA PRO A 115 -4.50 9.54 -17.74
C PRO A 115 -3.84 8.97 -16.48
N LYS A 116 -4.13 7.71 -16.17
CA LYS A 116 -3.58 6.98 -15.01
C LYS A 116 -2.05 6.96 -15.01
N GLU A 117 -1.44 7.01 -16.20
CA GLU A 117 0.00 7.02 -16.41
C GLU A 117 0.69 8.26 -15.80
N LEU A 118 -0.04 9.35 -15.53
CA LEU A 118 0.48 10.49 -14.75
C LEU A 118 0.94 10.08 -13.35
N GLY A 119 0.35 9.03 -12.78
CA GLY A 119 0.81 8.44 -11.53
C GLY A 119 2.27 7.96 -11.54
N ARG A 120 2.86 7.75 -12.72
CA ARG A 120 4.27 7.37 -12.88
C ARG A 120 5.25 8.55 -12.81
N LEU A 121 4.76 9.78 -12.67
CA LEU A 121 5.56 11.00 -12.56
C LEU A 121 5.93 11.27 -11.10
N THR A 122 6.99 10.62 -10.63
CA THR A 122 7.44 10.66 -9.23
C THR A 122 8.00 12.01 -8.75
N HIS A 123 8.20 12.98 -9.66
CA HIS A 123 8.72 14.31 -9.35
C HIS A 123 7.65 15.41 -9.46
N LEU A 124 6.40 15.05 -9.77
CA LEU A 124 5.30 15.99 -9.95
C LEU A 124 4.89 16.53 -8.58
N LEU A 125 5.06 17.85 -8.40
CA LEU A 125 4.80 18.54 -7.14
C LEU A 125 3.45 19.23 -7.15
N GLU A 126 3.02 19.70 -8.32
CA GLU A 126 1.80 20.51 -8.45
C GLU A 126 1.06 20.20 -9.75
N ILE A 127 -0.24 19.90 -9.61
CA ILE A 127 -1.18 19.84 -10.74
C ILE A 127 -2.29 20.85 -10.48
N LEU A 128 -2.37 21.88 -11.33
CA LEU A 128 -3.39 22.91 -11.24
C LEU A 128 -4.60 22.53 -12.11
N LEU A 129 -5.70 22.13 -11.46
CA LEU A 129 -6.93 21.62 -12.09
C LEU A 129 -8.13 22.56 -11.94
N GLU A 130 -7.91 23.79 -11.48
CA GLU A 130 -8.97 24.78 -11.26
C GLU A 130 -9.82 24.98 -12.53
N ASP A 131 -11.14 25.05 -12.36
CA ASP A 131 -12.10 25.23 -13.46
C ASP A 131 -12.02 24.13 -14.54
N THR A 132 -11.80 22.88 -14.13
CA THR A 132 -11.91 21.70 -15.01
C THR A 132 -13.13 20.85 -14.66
N PRO A 133 -13.80 20.21 -15.64
CA PRO A 133 -14.85 19.21 -15.37
C PRO A 133 -14.37 18.08 -14.45
N PHE A 134 -13.11 17.65 -14.57
CA PHE A 134 -12.49 16.63 -13.72
C PHE A 134 -12.51 17.03 -12.24
N GLN A 135 -12.08 18.25 -11.92
CA GLN A 135 -12.12 18.76 -10.55
C GLN A 135 -13.56 18.74 -10.00
N GLN A 136 -14.54 19.13 -10.81
CA GLN A 136 -15.94 19.10 -10.41
C GLN A 136 -16.46 17.66 -10.17
N GLN A 137 -16.04 16.68 -10.98
CA GLN A 137 -16.44 15.28 -10.79
C GLN A 137 -15.84 14.67 -9.52
N VAL A 138 -14.55 14.93 -9.25
CA VAL A 138 -13.89 14.50 -8.00
C VAL A 138 -14.58 15.12 -6.78
N LEU A 139 -14.93 16.40 -6.85
CA LEU A 139 -15.68 17.10 -5.81
C LEU A 139 -17.11 16.57 -5.62
N ARG A 140 -17.77 16.08 -6.68
CA ARG A 140 -19.12 15.51 -6.63
C ARG A 140 -19.17 14.05 -6.18
N GLY A 141 -18.03 13.35 -6.17
CA GLY A 141 -17.92 11.98 -5.64
C GLY A 141 -18.40 10.87 -6.58
N ASP A 142 -18.46 11.12 -7.90
CA ASP A 142 -19.01 10.16 -8.90
C ASP A 142 -18.02 9.06 -9.32
N GLN A 143 -16.74 9.15 -8.96
CA GLN A 143 -15.78 8.06 -9.16
C GLN A 143 -15.73 7.15 -7.92
N GLY A 144 -16.30 5.96 -8.05
CA GLY A 144 -16.50 4.96 -6.99
C GLY A 144 -15.22 4.51 -6.27
N GLY A 145 -14.78 5.32 -5.31
CA GLY A 145 -13.65 4.99 -4.42
C GLY A 145 -13.01 6.20 -3.72
N ALA A 146 -13.18 7.42 -4.23
CA ALA A 146 -12.66 8.61 -3.56
C ALA A 146 -13.58 9.03 -2.41
N LYS A 147 -13.01 9.24 -1.23
CA LYS A 147 -13.71 9.72 -0.03
C LYS A 147 -14.50 11.00 -0.38
N ARG A 148 -15.83 10.92 -0.27
CA ARG A 148 -16.83 11.96 -0.54
C ARG A 148 -16.32 13.40 -0.36
N GLY A 149 -16.32 14.18 -1.45
CA GLY A 149 -16.32 15.64 -1.41
C GLY A 149 -15.04 16.34 -0.93
N ARG A 150 -13.91 15.63 -0.78
CA ARG A 150 -12.62 16.23 -0.42
C ARG A 150 -11.80 16.54 -1.67
N VAL A 151 -11.24 17.75 -1.74
CA VAL A 151 -10.19 18.09 -2.71
C VAL A 151 -8.97 17.24 -2.36
N LEU A 152 -8.61 16.31 -3.24
CA LEU A 152 -7.33 15.59 -3.16
C LEU A 152 -6.21 16.62 -3.40
N ASP A 153 -5.18 16.61 -2.56
CA ASP A 153 -3.96 17.33 -2.92
C ASP A 153 -3.24 16.63 -4.08
N THR A 154 -2.19 17.26 -4.61
CA THR A 154 -1.47 16.70 -5.76
C THR A 154 -0.87 15.33 -5.45
N GLU A 155 -0.37 15.11 -4.24
CA GLU A 155 0.26 13.85 -3.84
C GLU A 155 -0.76 12.71 -3.77
N GLU A 156 -1.90 12.95 -3.10
CA GLU A 156 -3.01 12.01 -3.00
C GLU A 156 -3.57 11.65 -4.39
N LEU A 157 -3.70 12.64 -5.29
CA LEU A 157 -4.17 12.42 -6.67
C LEU A 157 -3.18 11.59 -7.48
N VAL A 158 -1.89 11.92 -7.46
CA VAL A 158 -0.84 11.18 -8.17
C VAL A 158 -0.78 9.74 -7.67
N ALA A 159 -0.87 9.52 -6.36
CA ALA A 159 -0.89 8.18 -5.77
C ALA A 159 -2.10 7.35 -6.22
N GLU A 160 -3.28 7.96 -6.34
CA GLU A 160 -4.47 7.26 -6.83
C GLU A 160 -4.35 6.90 -8.33
N LEU A 161 -3.83 7.82 -9.16
CA LEU A 161 -3.55 7.53 -10.57
C LEU A 161 -2.51 6.41 -10.70
N GLU A 162 -1.47 6.42 -9.86
CA GLU A 162 -0.45 5.37 -9.83
C GLU A 162 -1.06 4.02 -9.44
N ARG A 163 -1.94 4.01 -8.44
CA ARG A 163 -2.68 2.81 -8.02
C ARG A 163 -3.52 2.25 -9.17
N GLN A 164 -4.22 3.11 -9.91
CA GLN A 164 -5.01 2.73 -11.07
C GLN A 164 -4.14 2.19 -12.21
N ASP A 165 -3.04 2.85 -12.53
CA ASP A 165 -2.08 2.41 -13.55
C ASP A 165 -1.47 1.05 -13.23
N ARG A 166 -0.98 0.87 -12.00
CA ARG A 166 -0.44 -0.41 -11.53
C ARG A 166 -1.49 -1.51 -11.58
N ARG A 167 -2.74 -1.23 -11.20
CA ARG A 167 -3.83 -2.21 -11.27
C ARG A 167 -4.07 -2.68 -12.70
N GLU A 168 -4.14 -1.74 -13.64
CA GLU A 168 -4.38 -2.03 -15.04
C GLU A 168 -3.20 -2.78 -15.68
N SER A 169 -1.95 -2.42 -15.32
CA SER A 169 -0.77 -3.19 -15.71
C SER A 169 -0.81 -4.62 -15.17
N LEU A 170 -1.25 -4.83 -13.93
CA LEU A 170 -1.41 -6.17 -13.37
C LEU A 170 -2.53 -6.97 -14.04
N LYS A 171 -3.65 -6.33 -14.41
CA LYS A 171 -4.72 -6.97 -15.19
C LYS A 171 -4.20 -7.45 -16.55
N GLN A 172 -3.49 -6.58 -17.27
CA GLN A 172 -2.92 -6.94 -18.57
C GLN A 172 -1.91 -8.09 -18.43
N ASN A 173 -0.99 -8.00 -17.45
CA ASN A 173 -0.03 -9.08 -17.19
C ASN A 173 -0.72 -10.40 -16.84
N LEU A 174 -1.80 -10.34 -16.02
CA LEU A 174 -2.59 -11.52 -15.70
C LEU A 174 -3.18 -12.13 -16.96
N GLN A 175 -3.80 -11.31 -17.80
CA GLN A 175 -4.40 -11.73 -19.06
C GLN A 175 -3.36 -12.39 -19.97
N ASP A 176 -2.23 -11.72 -20.21
CA ASP A 176 -1.16 -12.23 -21.07
C ASP A 176 -0.62 -13.58 -20.56
N LYS A 177 -0.45 -13.73 -19.24
CA LYS A 177 0.03 -14.97 -18.64
C LYS A 177 -0.96 -16.13 -18.75
N ILE A 178 -2.23 -15.89 -18.48
CA ILE A 178 -3.23 -16.97 -18.54
C ILE A 178 -3.58 -17.30 -19.99
N SER A 179 -3.60 -16.33 -20.90
CA SER A 179 -3.79 -16.56 -22.34
C SER A 179 -2.59 -17.23 -23.00
N GLY A 180 -1.35 -16.80 -22.70
CA GLY A 180 -0.15 -17.37 -23.32
C GLY A 180 0.37 -18.66 -22.64
N GLY A 181 -0.07 -18.93 -21.41
CA GLY A 181 0.37 -20.06 -20.60
C GLY A 181 -0.75 -21.06 -20.37
N ILE A 182 -1.58 -20.82 -19.35
CA ILE A 182 -2.53 -21.79 -18.79
C ILE A 182 -3.59 -22.21 -19.82
N TYR A 183 -4.15 -21.25 -20.54
CA TYR A 183 -5.25 -21.45 -21.50
C TYR A 183 -4.78 -21.26 -22.95
N ARG A 184 -3.50 -21.50 -23.25
CA ARG A 184 -2.90 -21.24 -24.56
C ARG A 184 -3.67 -21.84 -25.73
N GLU A 185 -4.20 -23.05 -25.56
CA GLU A 185 -4.93 -23.76 -26.62
C GLU A 185 -6.36 -23.22 -26.81
N GLU A 186 -6.96 -22.66 -25.77
CA GLU A 186 -8.34 -22.17 -25.76
C GLU A 186 -8.43 -20.65 -25.96
N ALA A 187 -7.31 -19.92 -25.86
CA ALA A 187 -7.28 -18.45 -25.83
C ALA A 187 -7.85 -17.79 -27.10
N ASP A 188 -7.59 -18.37 -28.27
CA ASP A 188 -8.07 -17.87 -29.56
C ASP A 188 -9.48 -18.36 -29.91
N SER A 189 -10.06 -19.26 -29.11
CA SER A 189 -11.44 -19.70 -29.31
C SER A 189 -12.44 -18.59 -28.96
N PRO A 190 -13.66 -18.59 -29.53
CA PRO A 190 -14.71 -17.65 -29.15
C PRO A 190 -15.02 -17.68 -27.65
N GLU A 191 -14.98 -18.88 -27.06
CA GLU A 191 -15.20 -19.10 -25.62
C GLU A 191 -14.04 -18.50 -24.80
N GLY A 192 -12.79 -18.65 -25.26
CA GLY A 192 -11.61 -18.05 -24.65
C GLY A 192 -11.62 -16.53 -24.65
N GLN A 193 -11.97 -15.93 -25.80
CA GLN A 193 -12.05 -14.47 -25.95
C GLN A 193 -13.12 -13.82 -25.07
N GLU A 194 -14.17 -14.56 -24.69
CA GLU A 194 -15.20 -14.09 -23.75
C GLU A 194 -14.83 -14.37 -22.29
N LEU A 195 -14.43 -15.61 -21.97
CA LEU A 195 -14.25 -16.07 -20.60
C LEU A 195 -12.97 -15.53 -19.96
N ILE A 196 -11.88 -15.41 -20.71
CA ILE A 196 -10.59 -14.97 -20.15
C ILE A 196 -10.67 -13.52 -19.65
N PRO A 197 -11.13 -12.52 -20.43
CA PRO A 197 -11.29 -11.16 -19.92
C PRO A 197 -12.28 -11.07 -18.76
N ALA A 198 -13.39 -11.83 -18.82
CA ALA A 198 -14.36 -11.87 -17.73
C ALA A 198 -13.75 -12.43 -16.42
N LEU A 199 -12.89 -13.45 -16.54
CA LEU A 199 -12.16 -14.02 -15.41
C LEU A 199 -11.13 -13.05 -14.84
N VAL A 200 -10.35 -12.37 -15.69
CA VAL A 200 -9.39 -11.33 -15.27
C VAL A 200 -10.09 -10.22 -14.51
N GLU A 201 -11.23 -9.73 -15.01
CA GLU A 201 -12.00 -8.69 -14.34
C GLU A 201 -12.55 -9.19 -13.00
N ALA A 202 -13.14 -10.39 -12.96
CA ALA A 202 -13.65 -10.98 -11.73
C ALA A 202 -12.56 -11.17 -10.66
N VAL A 203 -11.37 -11.63 -11.07
CA VAL A 203 -10.20 -11.75 -10.18
C VAL A 203 -9.74 -10.38 -9.73
N SER A 204 -9.67 -9.38 -10.61
CA SER A 204 -9.27 -8.03 -10.21
C SER A 204 -10.23 -7.39 -9.20
N ILE A 205 -11.53 -7.68 -9.30
CA ILE A 205 -12.55 -7.21 -8.34
C ILE A 205 -12.39 -7.93 -6.99
N GLU A 206 -12.22 -9.25 -6.99
CA GLU A 206 -12.08 -10.07 -5.78
C GLU A 206 -10.76 -9.79 -5.03
N PHE A 207 -9.71 -9.37 -5.76
CA PHE A 207 -8.41 -8.98 -5.23
C PHE A 207 -8.23 -7.46 -5.30
N SER A 208 -8.91 -6.74 -4.40
CA SER A 208 -8.86 -5.27 -4.33
C SER A 208 -7.51 -4.72 -3.88
N ASP A 209 -6.73 -5.51 -3.13
CA ASP A 209 -5.37 -5.18 -2.73
C ASP A 209 -4.36 -5.46 -3.86
N LEU A 210 -3.51 -4.47 -4.17
CA LEU A 210 -2.57 -4.57 -5.28
C LEU A 210 -1.47 -5.61 -5.03
N ASP A 211 -1.03 -5.80 -3.79
CA ASP A 211 0.01 -6.77 -3.47
C ASP A 211 -0.52 -8.20 -3.57
N GLU A 212 -1.76 -8.42 -3.14
CA GLU A 212 -2.44 -9.70 -3.34
C GLU A 212 -2.66 -9.99 -4.83
N LEU A 213 -3.15 -9.03 -5.62
CA LEU A 213 -3.31 -9.21 -7.07
C LEU A 213 -1.96 -9.49 -7.75
N ARG A 214 -0.89 -8.78 -7.38
CA ARG A 214 0.48 -9.04 -7.86
C ARG A 214 0.92 -10.47 -7.51
N ASN A 215 0.62 -10.96 -6.32
CA ASN A 215 0.96 -12.32 -5.91
C ASN A 215 0.14 -13.37 -6.69
N VAL A 216 -1.10 -13.08 -7.05
CA VAL A 216 -1.89 -13.92 -7.97
C VAL A 216 -1.23 -14.00 -9.34
N VAL A 217 -0.84 -12.87 -9.92
CA VAL A 217 -0.11 -12.81 -11.21
C VAL A 217 1.20 -13.62 -11.17
N ARG A 218 1.90 -13.65 -10.03
CA ARG A 218 3.13 -14.43 -9.86
C ARG A 218 2.91 -15.94 -9.73
N ASN A 219 1.76 -16.35 -9.20
CA ASN A 219 1.45 -17.75 -8.90
C ASN A 219 0.29 -18.28 -9.76
N CYS A 220 0.06 -17.68 -10.93
CA CYS A 220 -1.08 -18.01 -11.79
C CYS A 220 -1.19 -19.51 -12.07
N ASP A 221 -0.07 -20.16 -12.40
CA ASP A 221 -0.01 -21.59 -12.75
C ASP A 221 -0.50 -22.52 -11.62
N ARG A 222 -0.33 -22.09 -10.37
CA ARG A 222 -0.76 -22.87 -9.20
C ARG A 222 -2.18 -22.55 -8.79
N LEU A 223 -2.68 -21.35 -9.09
CA LEU A 223 -3.94 -20.84 -8.57
C LEU A 223 -5.12 -21.10 -9.50
N PHE A 224 -4.92 -20.88 -10.80
CA PHE A 224 -5.98 -21.01 -11.80
C PHE A 224 -6.36 -22.47 -12.06
N PRO A 225 -7.61 -22.74 -12.46
CA PRO A 225 -8.02 -24.09 -12.87
C PRO A 225 -7.31 -24.49 -14.16
N ALA A 226 -7.01 -25.78 -14.30
CA ALA A 226 -6.34 -26.33 -15.48
C ALA A 226 -7.20 -26.21 -16.75
N GLU A 227 -8.52 -26.35 -16.62
CA GLU A 227 -9.48 -26.20 -17.72
C GLU A 227 -10.24 -24.88 -17.61
N LEU A 228 -10.39 -24.16 -18.72
CA LEU A 228 -11.15 -22.91 -18.75
C LEU A 228 -12.64 -23.13 -18.52
N SER A 229 -13.15 -24.33 -18.85
CA SER A 229 -14.54 -24.76 -18.61
C SER A 229 -14.98 -24.58 -17.14
N ALA A 230 -14.07 -24.79 -16.19
CA ALA A 230 -14.30 -24.62 -14.76
C ALA A 230 -14.48 -23.15 -14.36
N ALA A 231 -14.10 -22.22 -15.23
CA ALA A 231 -14.22 -20.77 -15.06
C ALA A 231 -15.41 -20.14 -15.80
N ARG A 232 -16.35 -20.93 -16.34
CA ARG A 232 -17.59 -20.44 -16.99
C ARG A 232 -18.34 -19.38 -16.17
N ASN A 233 -18.33 -19.52 -14.84
CA ASN A 233 -18.77 -18.44 -13.95
C ASN A 233 -17.54 -17.75 -13.34
N ALA A 234 -17.09 -16.68 -13.99
CA ALA A 234 -15.90 -15.92 -13.62
C ALA A 234 -15.90 -15.46 -12.14
N ARG A 235 -17.04 -14.99 -11.61
CA ARG A 235 -17.15 -14.56 -10.20
C ARG A 235 -16.96 -15.70 -9.22
N ARG A 236 -17.59 -16.86 -9.50
CA ARG A 236 -17.44 -18.04 -8.64
C ARG A 236 -16.02 -18.60 -8.72
N ALA A 237 -15.42 -18.58 -9.90
CA ALA A 237 -14.03 -18.99 -10.10
C ALA A 237 -13.06 -18.09 -9.33
N ALA A 238 -13.24 -16.76 -9.38
CA ALA A 238 -12.44 -15.79 -8.63
C ALA A 238 -12.52 -16.02 -7.11
N ARG A 239 -13.71 -16.28 -6.56
CA ARG A 239 -13.87 -16.62 -5.12
C ARG A 239 -13.13 -17.90 -4.73
N ARG A 240 -13.25 -18.96 -5.52
CA ARG A 240 -12.50 -20.22 -5.30
C ARG A 240 -10.99 -19.99 -5.38
N LEU A 241 -10.56 -19.14 -6.32
CA LEU A 241 -9.15 -18.74 -6.45
C LEU A 241 -8.69 -18.00 -5.19
N LYS A 242 -9.52 -17.11 -4.62
CA LYS A 242 -9.25 -16.41 -3.36
C LYS A 242 -9.08 -17.39 -2.20
N GLU A 243 -9.97 -18.36 -2.05
CA GLU A 243 -9.86 -19.42 -1.03
C GLU A 243 -8.53 -20.18 -1.18
N LYS A 244 -8.20 -20.63 -2.40
CA LYS A 244 -6.96 -21.33 -2.71
C LYS A 244 -5.70 -20.46 -2.52
N PHE A 245 -5.80 -19.16 -2.78
CA PHE A 245 -4.73 -18.20 -2.52
C PHE A 245 -4.46 -18.07 -1.02
N VAL A 246 -5.51 -17.98 -0.19
CA VAL A 246 -5.38 -17.88 1.27
C VAL A 246 -4.78 -19.16 1.84
N THR A 247 -5.20 -20.35 1.37
CA THR A 247 -4.59 -21.62 1.82
C THR A 247 -3.12 -21.71 1.41
N LEU A 248 -2.78 -21.40 0.16
CA LEU A 248 -1.40 -21.39 -0.33
C LEU A 248 -0.52 -20.40 0.47
N ARG A 249 -1.05 -19.22 0.79
CA ARG A 249 -0.34 -18.21 1.61
C ARG A 249 -0.08 -18.75 3.01
N ARG A 250 -1.07 -19.40 3.63
CA ARG A 250 -0.92 -20.03 4.97
C ARG A 250 0.11 -21.15 4.93
N GLU A 251 0.08 -22.02 3.93
CA GLU A 251 1.06 -23.09 3.75
C GLU A 251 2.49 -22.57 3.56
N ASN A 252 2.67 -21.53 2.73
CA ASN A 252 3.98 -20.89 2.55
C ASN A 252 4.49 -20.24 3.84
N ALA A 253 3.62 -19.57 4.60
CA ALA A 253 3.98 -19.01 5.90
C ALA A 253 4.38 -20.13 6.88
N ARG A 254 3.63 -21.24 6.90
CA ARG A 254 3.93 -22.42 7.72
C ARG A 254 5.28 -23.04 7.37
N LYS A 255 5.60 -23.18 6.08
CA LYS A 255 6.90 -23.66 5.61
C LYS A 255 8.05 -22.75 6.06
N LYS A 256 7.87 -21.43 5.96
CA LYS A 256 8.89 -20.47 6.42
C LYS A 256 9.15 -20.59 7.92
N LEU A 257 8.09 -20.68 8.73
CA LEU A 257 8.22 -20.89 10.18
C LEU A 257 8.87 -22.24 10.51
N SER A 258 8.59 -23.28 9.71
CA SER A 258 9.21 -24.60 9.88
C SER A 258 10.74 -24.53 9.72
N THR A 259 11.21 -23.87 8.67
CA THR A 259 12.65 -23.62 8.45
C THR A 259 13.26 -22.76 9.57
N GLU A 260 12.54 -21.75 10.06
CA GLU A 260 13.03 -20.93 11.18
C GLU A 260 13.14 -21.72 12.48
N LEU A 261 12.17 -22.61 12.74
CA LEU A 261 12.22 -23.51 13.89
C LEU A 261 13.39 -24.50 13.80
N GLU A 262 13.66 -25.02 12.60
CA GLU A 262 14.83 -25.88 12.33
C GLU A 262 16.14 -25.20 12.74
N LEU A 263 16.33 -23.94 12.30
CA LEU A 263 17.50 -23.15 12.64
C LEU A 263 17.60 -22.91 14.15
N LYS A 264 16.47 -22.68 14.83
CA LYS A 264 16.43 -22.53 16.29
C LYS A 264 16.80 -23.81 17.03
N LEU A 265 16.27 -24.96 16.60
CA LEU A 265 16.59 -26.26 17.20
C LEU A 265 18.08 -26.57 17.07
N ARG A 266 18.67 -26.36 15.89
CA ARG A 266 20.11 -26.53 15.68
C ARG A 266 20.96 -25.58 16.55
N ALA A 267 20.46 -24.37 16.81
CA ALA A 267 21.14 -23.43 17.68
C ALA A 267 21.06 -23.81 19.17
N ILE A 268 19.94 -24.41 19.62
CA ILE A 268 19.76 -24.82 21.02
C ILE A 268 20.56 -26.09 21.33
N TYR A 269 20.53 -27.08 20.43
CA TYR A 269 21.15 -28.40 20.62
C TYR A 269 22.44 -28.58 19.83
N TYR A 270 23.20 -27.49 19.67
CA TYR A 270 24.42 -27.45 18.87
C TYR A 270 25.34 -28.63 19.23
N ASP A 271 25.81 -29.35 18.20
CA ASP A 271 26.64 -30.57 18.26
C ASP A 271 26.00 -31.86 18.84
N VAL A 272 24.76 -31.81 19.32
CA VAL A 272 24.13 -32.95 20.03
C VAL A 272 23.00 -33.63 19.24
N ILE A 273 22.32 -32.92 18.35
CA ILE A 273 21.17 -33.44 17.61
C ILE A 273 21.52 -33.80 16.16
N GLU A 274 21.15 -35.00 15.71
CA GLU A 274 21.32 -35.41 14.32
C GLU A 274 20.31 -34.70 13.40
N PRO A 275 20.67 -34.33 12.14
CA PRO A 275 19.75 -33.63 11.23
C PRO A 275 18.42 -34.36 10.99
N THR A 276 18.44 -35.69 10.95
CA THR A 276 17.28 -36.56 10.78
C THR A 276 16.31 -36.50 11.97
N GLU A 277 16.83 -36.37 13.18
CA GLU A 277 16.02 -36.19 14.40
C GLU A 277 15.35 -34.81 14.42
N VAL A 278 16.07 -33.76 13.97
CA VAL A 278 15.51 -32.41 13.84
C VAL A 278 14.32 -32.40 12.88
N GLU A 279 14.44 -33.05 11.72
CA GLU A 279 13.34 -33.18 10.75
C GLU A 279 12.15 -33.94 11.33
N GLY A 280 12.39 -35.03 12.09
CA GLY A 280 11.35 -35.79 12.78
C GLY A 280 10.60 -34.95 13.83
N VAL A 281 11.32 -34.16 14.61
CA VAL A 281 10.74 -33.23 15.61
C VAL A 281 9.89 -32.16 14.95
N ILE A 282 10.41 -31.50 13.91
CA ILE A 282 9.67 -30.51 13.14
C ILE A 282 8.40 -31.15 12.58
N ARG A 283 8.53 -32.32 11.96
CA ARG A 283 7.38 -33.06 11.43
C ARG A 283 6.36 -33.41 12.52
N ALA A 284 6.77 -33.79 13.73
CA ALA A 284 5.85 -34.05 14.83
C ALA A 284 5.11 -32.79 15.31
N VAL A 285 5.80 -31.64 15.34
CA VAL A 285 5.23 -30.33 15.72
C VAL A 285 4.30 -29.79 14.61
N TYR A 286 4.64 -30.04 13.34
CA TYR A 286 3.97 -29.48 12.15
C TYR A 286 2.99 -30.42 11.44
N GLU A 287 3.09 -31.73 11.58
CA GLU A 287 2.33 -32.74 10.83
C GLU A 287 1.72 -33.83 11.73
N GLY A 288 1.93 -33.77 13.05
CA GLY A 288 1.49 -34.81 13.99
C GLY A 288 0.01 -35.17 13.83
N ASP A 289 -0.33 -36.43 14.14
CA ASP A 289 -1.65 -37.02 13.92
C ASP A 289 -2.79 -36.16 14.53
N TRP A 290 -3.51 -35.43 13.67
CA TRP A 290 -4.52 -34.42 14.06
C TRP A 290 -5.86 -35.01 14.48
N THR A 291 -5.89 -36.31 14.75
CA THR A 291 -7.09 -37.06 15.08
C THR A 291 -7.53 -36.88 16.53
N VAL A 292 -6.70 -36.28 17.40
CA VAL A 292 -6.95 -36.15 18.85
C VAL A 292 -6.87 -34.71 19.40
N GLU A 293 -6.11 -33.79 18.79
CA GLU A 293 -5.96 -32.40 19.26
C GLU A 293 -5.90 -31.37 18.12
N LYS A 294 -6.34 -30.14 18.38
CA LYS A 294 -6.32 -29.04 17.40
C LYS A 294 -4.87 -28.68 17.01
N PRO A 295 -4.57 -28.47 15.71
CA PRO A 295 -3.25 -28.01 15.28
C PRO A 295 -2.87 -26.64 15.84
N LEU A 296 -1.56 -26.46 16.09
CA LEU A 296 -0.99 -25.14 16.39
C LEU A 296 -1.28 -24.21 15.21
N GLU A 297 -1.87 -23.06 15.50
CA GLU A 297 -2.09 -22.02 14.50
C GLU A 297 -0.76 -21.33 14.15
N LEU A 298 -0.73 -20.54 13.08
CA LEU A 298 0.48 -19.80 12.66
C LEU A 298 1.05 -18.93 13.79
N GLU A 299 0.19 -18.32 14.60
CA GLU A 299 0.58 -17.49 15.73
C GLU A 299 1.22 -18.31 16.86
N ASP A 300 0.74 -19.53 17.10
CA ASP A 300 1.30 -20.39 18.14
C ASP A 300 2.68 -20.92 17.72
N LEU A 301 2.89 -21.17 16.42
CA LEU A 301 4.20 -21.50 15.87
C LEU A 301 5.19 -20.33 16.00
N GLN A 302 4.76 -19.10 15.72
CA GLN A 302 5.58 -17.90 15.96
C GLN A 302 5.93 -17.75 17.44
N PHE A 303 4.96 -17.99 18.32
CA PHE A 303 5.17 -17.97 19.76
C PHE A 303 6.19 -19.03 20.21
N LEU A 304 6.07 -20.26 19.70
CA LEU A 304 7.02 -21.34 19.94
C LEU A 304 8.44 -20.95 19.53
N ILE A 305 8.63 -20.43 18.32
CA ILE A 305 9.95 -20.02 17.81
C ILE A 305 10.55 -18.91 18.68
N LYS A 306 9.75 -17.92 19.07
CA LYS A 306 10.18 -16.79 19.91
C LYS A 306 10.61 -17.24 21.31
N ASN A 307 9.94 -18.25 21.86
CA ASN A 307 10.19 -18.77 23.21
C ASN A 307 10.90 -20.13 23.23
N ALA A 308 11.46 -20.56 22.09
CA ALA A 308 12.06 -21.88 21.91
C ALA A 308 13.00 -22.30 23.06
N PRO A 309 13.94 -21.46 23.55
CA PRO A 309 14.84 -21.87 24.63
C PRO A 309 14.17 -22.21 25.96
N ARG A 310 12.92 -21.77 26.19
CA ARG A 310 12.15 -22.04 27.41
C ARG A 310 11.20 -23.23 27.25
N LEU A 311 10.86 -23.56 26.01
CA LEU A 311 9.83 -24.54 25.68
C LEU A 311 10.43 -25.90 25.33
N PHE A 312 11.69 -25.90 24.87
CA PHE A 312 12.39 -27.13 24.49
C PHE A 312 13.12 -27.74 25.70
N PRO A 313 13.05 -29.07 25.89
CA PRO A 313 13.71 -29.79 26.99
C PRO A 313 15.24 -29.73 26.87
N GLU A 314 15.97 -30.03 27.94
CA GLU A 314 17.44 -29.98 27.92
C GLU A 314 18.07 -31.03 26.98
N LYS A 315 17.42 -32.18 26.80
CA LYS A 315 17.91 -33.28 25.97
C LYS A 315 17.10 -33.41 24.67
N PRO A 316 17.75 -33.57 23.51
CA PRO A 316 17.08 -33.78 22.22
C PRO A 316 16.09 -34.95 22.20
N GLY A 317 16.44 -36.08 22.84
CA GLY A 317 15.62 -37.29 22.83
C GLY A 317 14.28 -37.16 23.57
N ASP A 318 14.11 -36.12 24.39
CA ASP A 318 12.87 -35.86 25.13
C ASP A 318 11.89 -34.97 24.33
N ILE A 319 12.30 -34.48 23.16
CA ILE A 319 11.45 -33.62 22.34
C ILE A 319 10.37 -34.47 21.66
N THR A 320 9.14 -34.28 22.11
CA THR A 320 7.96 -34.89 21.48
C THR A 320 7.00 -33.82 21.01
N GLY A 321 6.34 -34.04 19.86
CA GLY A 321 5.33 -33.12 19.33
C GLY A 321 4.26 -32.74 20.38
N PRO A 322 3.59 -33.72 21.03
CA PRO A 322 2.62 -33.44 22.09
C PRO A 322 3.22 -32.72 23.31
N GLY A 323 4.43 -33.07 23.73
CA GLY A 323 5.11 -32.40 24.84
C GLY A 323 5.37 -30.92 24.57
N VAL A 324 5.87 -30.60 23.37
CA VAL A 324 6.10 -29.22 22.94
C VAL A 324 4.79 -28.44 22.85
N ARG A 325 3.71 -29.05 22.33
CA ARG A 325 2.38 -28.41 22.28
C ARG A 325 1.86 -28.07 23.67
N LYS A 326 1.93 -29.03 24.59
CA LYS A 326 1.54 -28.83 25.97
C LYS A 326 2.35 -27.70 26.62
N ALA A 327 3.68 -27.70 26.44
CA ALA A 327 4.54 -26.64 26.97
C ALA A 327 4.19 -25.26 26.40
N VAL A 328 3.83 -25.16 25.11
CA VAL A 328 3.35 -23.91 24.50
C VAL A 328 2.09 -23.43 25.21
N TRP A 329 1.06 -24.28 25.34
CA TRP A 329 -0.19 -23.88 26.00
C TRP A 329 0.00 -23.54 27.48
N ASP A 330 0.76 -24.35 28.21
CA ASP A 330 1.06 -24.11 29.63
C ASP A 330 1.77 -22.75 29.81
N LEU A 331 2.70 -22.39 28.91
CA LEU A 331 3.37 -21.10 28.95
C LEU A 331 2.43 -19.95 28.55
N GLN A 332 1.58 -20.13 27.53
CA GLN A 332 0.58 -19.13 27.14
C GLN A 332 -0.39 -18.84 28.30
N ASP A 333 -0.91 -19.88 28.94
CA ASP A 333 -1.79 -19.76 30.10
C ASP A 333 -1.07 -19.09 31.27
N GLN A 334 0.20 -19.41 31.50
CA GLN A 334 0.99 -18.73 32.53
C GLN A 334 1.13 -17.24 32.24
N LEU A 335 1.46 -16.85 31.01
CA LEU A 335 1.60 -15.44 30.63
C LEU A 335 0.26 -14.68 30.75
N ILE A 336 -0.86 -15.33 30.42
CA ILE A 336 -2.20 -14.76 30.61
C ILE A 336 -2.48 -14.57 32.10
N ARG A 337 -2.15 -15.55 32.96
CA ARG A 337 -2.30 -15.44 34.41
C ARG A 337 -1.46 -14.29 34.98
N ASP A 338 -0.18 -14.22 34.62
CA ASP A 338 0.73 -13.16 35.07
C ASP A 338 0.20 -11.76 34.67
N ARG A 339 -0.31 -11.63 33.44
CA ARG A 339 -0.92 -10.38 32.95
C ARG A 339 -2.20 -10.04 33.70
N ASN A 340 -3.06 -11.02 33.95
CA ASN A 340 -4.29 -10.82 34.72
C ASN A 340 -3.97 -10.35 36.14
N GLU A 341 -2.97 -10.93 36.80
CA GLU A 341 -2.55 -10.54 38.14
C GLU A 341 -2.08 -9.07 38.20
N VAL A 342 -1.29 -8.63 37.22
CA VAL A 342 -0.81 -7.24 37.17
C VAL A 342 -1.95 -6.26 36.91
N VAL A 343 -2.90 -6.60 36.04
CA VAL A 343 -4.08 -5.76 35.81
C VAL A 343 -5.01 -5.77 37.03
N ASP A 344 -5.10 -6.88 37.78
CA ASP A 344 -5.83 -6.90 39.04
C ASP A 344 -5.19 -5.97 40.08
N LYS A 345 -3.86 -5.89 40.13
CA LYS A 345 -3.15 -4.90 40.96
C LYS A 345 -3.44 -3.47 40.52
N LEU A 346 -3.45 -3.20 39.22
CA LEU A 346 -3.82 -1.90 38.68
C LEU A 346 -5.28 -1.55 39.04
N PHE A 347 -6.20 -2.50 38.85
CA PHE A 347 -7.60 -2.35 39.25
C PHE A 347 -7.75 -2.04 40.74
N GLN A 348 -7.03 -2.75 41.62
CA GLN A 348 -7.03 -2.49 43.06
C GLN A 348 -6.50 -1.09 43.38
N ALA A 349 -5.39 -0.67 42.76
CA ALA A 349 -4.86 0.68 42.94
C ALA A 349 -5.89 1.74 42.54
N LEU A 350 -6.50 1.60 41.37
CA LEU A 350 -7.52 2.54 40.88
C LEU A 350 -8.76 2.57 41.77
N SER A 351 -9.29 1.40 42.12
CA SER A 351 -10.52 1.23 42.91
C SER A 351 -10.37 1.73 44.35
N HIS A 352 -9.20 1.53 44.98
CA HIS A 352 -9.00 1.92 46.37
C HIS A 352 -8.48 3.35 46.57
N SER A 353 -7.72 3.90 45.61
CA SER A 353 -7.03 5.18 45.80
C SER A 353 -7.59 6.35 44.99
N LEU A 354 -8.19 6.11 43.81
CA LEU A 354 -8.57 7.19 42.89
C LEU A 354 -10.06 7.24 42.59
N TYR A 355 -10.69 6.08 42.38
CA TYR A 355 -12.06 5.97 41.87
C TYR A 355 -12.95 5.09 42.75
N SER A 356 -12.80 5.23 44.08
CA SER A 356 -13.55 4.43 45.06
C SER A 356 -15.06 4.68 45.05
N ASP A 357 -15.48 5.80 44.46
CA ASP A 357 -16.87 6.21 44.27
C ASP A 357 -17.53 5.58 43.03
N ARG A 358 -16.77 4.85 42.20
CA ARG A 358 -17.24 4.31 40.91
C ARG A 358 -17.59 2.83 40.99
N GLU A 359 -18.42 2.39 40.05
CA GLU A 359 -18.79 0.98 39.93
C GLU A 359 -17.54 0.11 39.64
N PRO A 360 -17.27 -0.94 40.44
CA PRO A 360 -16.06 -1.76 40.29
C PRO A 360 -15.90 -2.38 38.89
N ALA A 361 -17.01 -2.68 38.21
CA ALA A 361 -16.98 -3.21 36.85
C ALA A 361 -16.36 -2.21 35.85
N LEU A 362 -16.72 -0.92 35.94
CA LEU A 362 -16.21 0.14 35.06
C LEU A 362 -14.73 0.41 35.32
N VAL A 363 -14.31 0.41 36.59
CA VAL A 363 -12.90 0.59 36.96
C VAL A 363 -12.05 -0.58 36.48
N ARG A 364 -12.59 -1.81 36.54
CA ARG A 364 -11.94 -3.02 35.99
C ARG A 364 -11.80 -2.94 34.48
N GLU A 365 -12.83 -2.47 33.77
CA GLU A 365 -12.75 -2.26 32.32
C GLU A 365 -11.66 -1.25 31.95
N LEU A 366 -11.58 -0.12 32.65
CA LEU A 366 -10.52 0.86 32.47
C LEU A 366 -9.13 0.25 32.69
N ALA A 367 -8.94 -0.52 33.77
CA ALA A 367 -7.67 -1.19 34.05
C ALA A 367 -7.27 -2.18 32.94
N VAL A 368 -8.22 -2.95 32.40
CA VAL A 368 -7.99 -3.85 31.26
C VAL A 368 -7.62 -3.07 30.00
N ASN A 369 -8.34 -1.99 29.69
CA ASN A 369 -8.10 -1.17 28.51
C ASN A 369 -6.72 -0.49 28.57
N VAL A 370 -6.33 0.04 29.73
CA VAL A 370 -4.99 0.61 29.93
C VAL A 370 -3.91 -0.48 29.87
N GLY A 371 -4.13 -1.64 30.50
CA GLY A 371 -3.18 -2.77 30.47
C GLY A 371 -2.86 -3.22 29.04
N LYS A 372 -3.88 -3.38 28.19
CA LYS A 372 -3.71 -3.74 26.77
C LYS A 372 -2.80 -2.77 26.00
N LEU A 373 -2.74 -1.51 26.39
CA LEU A 373 -1.87 -0.54 25.70
C LEU A 373 -0.39 -0.84 25.93
N PHE A 374 -0.02 -1.53 27.01
CA PHE A 374 1.37 -1.89 27.28
C PHE A 374 1.82 -3.13 26.50
N GLU A 375 0.89 -3.92 25.97
CA GLU A 375 1.16 -5.12 25.21
C GLU A 375 1.44 -4.79 23.74
N ARG A 376 2.65 -5.12 23.25
CA ARG A 376 3.00 -4.95 21.83
C ARG A 376 2.63 -6.14 20.96
N ASP A 377 2.66 -7.34 21.55
CA ASP A 377 2.37 -8.61 20.90
C ASP A 377 1.19 -9.30 21.62
N ARG A 378 0.80 -10.50 21.15
CA ARG A 378 -0.25 -11.33 21.75
C ARG A 378 -0.07 -11.63 23.25
N PHE A 379 1.15 -11.56 23.77
CA PHE A 379 1.45 -11.74 25.19
C PHE A 379 2.44 -10.68 25.69
N ALA A 380 2.21 -10.16 26.90
CA ALA A 380 3.09 -9.20 27.55
C ALA A 380 4.47 -9.81 27.83
N THR A 381 5.52 -9.04 27.54
CA THR A 381 6.88 -9.38 27.95
C THR A 381 7.09 -9.12 29.44
N LYS A 382 8.12 -9.75 30.04
CA LYS A 382 8.49 -9.49 31.44
C LYS A 382 8.71 -7.99 31.71
N LYS A 383 9.32 -7.27 30.76
CA LYS A 383 9.53 -5.82 30.86
C LYS A 383 8.20 -5.05 30.88
N GLU A 384 7.26 -5.39 30.01
CA GLU A 384 5.94 -4.72 29.94
C GLU A 384 5.12 -5.01 31.21
N LEU A 385 5.19 -6.22 31.76
CA LEU A 385 4.58 -6.55 33.05
C LEU A 385 5.17 -5.73 34.20
N GLU A 386 6.49 -5.54 34.25
CA GLU A 386 7.12 -4.67 35.26
C GLU A 386 6.73 -3.20 35.08
N GLU A 387 6.64 -2.70 33.85
CA GLU A 387 6.15 -1.35 33.58
C GLU A 387 4.70 -1.17 34.05
N MET A 388 3.82 -2.16 33.81
CA MET A 388 2.46 -2.13 34.30
C MET A 388 2.38 -2.20 35.84
N LYS A 389 3.26 -2.96 36.50
CA LYS A 389 3.37 -2.98 37.97
C LYS A 389 3.80 -1.62 38.52
N LYS A 390 4.78 -0.96 37.90
CA LYS A 390 5.18 0.41 38.26
C LYS A 390 4.02 1.38 38.08
N LEU A 391 3.31 1.31 36.94
CA LEU A 391 2.13 2.14 36.70
C LEU A 391 1.06 1.93 37.79
N ALA A 392 0.83 0.69 38.23
CA ALA A 392 -0.11 0.41 39.32
C ALA A 392 0.34 1.01 40.65
N ALA A 393 1.64 1.00 40.95
CA ALA A 393 2.20 1.62 42.14
C ALA A 393 2.07 3.16 42.11
N ASP A 394 2.31 3.77 40.95
CA ASP A 394 2.30 5.21 40.74
C ASP A 394 1.01 5.72 40.08
N ALA A 395 -0.10 4.99 40.27
CA ALA A 395 -1.36 5.26 39.56
C ALA A 395 -1.85 6.71 39.74
N ALA A 396 -1.70 7.26 40.96
CA ALA A 396 -2.09 8.63 41.27
C ALA A 396 -1.31 9.72 40.50
N GLN A 397 -0.12 9.40 39.97
CA GLN A 397 0.68 10.35 39.18
C GLN A 397 0.27 10.39 37.71
N HIS A 398 -0.32 9.31 37.20
CA HIS A 398 -0.50 9.10 35.76
C HIS A 398 -1.97 9.09 35.32
N PHE A 399 -2.88 8.75 36.22
CA PHE A 399 -4.32 8.78 35.95
C PHE A 399 -4.89 10.17 36.25
N PRO A 400 -5.77 10.72 35.40
CA PRO A 400 -6.45 11.97 35.69
C PRO A 400 -7.39 11.81 36.90
N PRO A 401 -7.72 12.88 37.63
CA PRO A 401 -8.62 12.78 38.78
C PRO A 401 -10.06 12.46 38.34
N GLU A 402 -10.50 12.91 37.16
CA GLU A 402 -11.81 12.57 36.62
C GLU A 402 -11.81 11.22 35.89
N PHE A 403 -12.60 10.26 36.41
CA PHE A 403 -12.73 8.92 35.82
C PHE A 403 -13.11 8.94 34.34
N ASN A 404 -14.06 9.79 33.94
CA ASN A 404 -14.53 9.87 32.55
C ASN A 404 -13.40 10.28 31.59
N THR A 405 -12.51 11.17 32.03
CA THR A 405 -11.34 11.59 31.23
C THR A 405 -10.36 10.43 31.02
N ALA A 406 -10.16 9.58 32.03
CA ALA A 406 -9.37 8.37 31.90
C ALA A 406 -10.00 7.36 30.92
N GLN A 407 -11.33 7.24 30.95
CA GLN A 407 -12.08 6.32 30.10
C GLN A 407 -12.12 6.76 28.63
N GLU A 408 -12.28 8.05 28.37
CA GLU A 408 -12.30 8.61 27.00
C GLU A 408 -10.93 8.56 26.33
N ASN A 409 -9.84 8.68 27.11
CA ASN A 409 -8.49 8.63 26.55
C ASN A 409 -7.50 7.80 27.39
N PRO A 410 -7.63 6.45 27.40
CA PRO A 410 -6.70 5.57 28.10
C PRO A 410 -5.25 5.67 27.59
N SER A 411 -5.07 6.09 26.33
CA SER A 411 -3.76 6.27 25.69
C SER A 411 -2.92 7.39 26.32
N ALA A 412 -3.59 8.41 26.87
CA ALA A 412 -2.92 9.50 27.58
C ALA A 412 -2.22 9.02 28.85
N VAL A 413 -2.77 8.03 29.55
CA VAL A 413 -2.17 7.45 30.76
C VAL A 413 -0.83 6.79 30.42
N ARG A 414 -0.81 5.93 29.38
CA ARG A 414 0.44 5.31 28.90
C ARG A 414 1.45 6.35 28.45
N ALA A 415 1.01 7.39 27.74
CA ALA A 415 1.89 8.46 27.29
C ALA A 415 2.50 9.24 28.47
N SER A 416 1.70 9.53 29.51
CA SER A 416 2.16 10.15 30.76
C SER A 416 3.25 9.31 31.43
N PHE A 417 2.98 8.03 31.64
CA PHE A 417 3.94 7.08 32.23
C PHE A 417 5.25 7.01 31.44
N LYS A 418 5.17 6.90 30.10
CA LYS A 418 6.36 6.82 29.24
C LYS A 418 7.20 8.09 29.24
N ARG A 419 6.57 9.27 29.34
CA ARG A 419 7.29 10.54 29.48
C ARG A 419 8.01 10.61 30.83
N ALA A 420 7.37 10.16 31.90
CA ALA A 420 7.98 10.12 33.23
C ALA A 420 9.21 9.20 33.27
N GLU A 421 9.12 7.97 32.74
CA GLU A 421 10.27 7.05 32.68
C GLU A 421 11.40 7.61 31.80
N ALA A 422 11.08 8.30 30.70
CA ALA A 422 12.10 8.93 29.85
C ALA A 422 12.81 10.09 30.57
N ALA A 423 12.07 10.91 31.32
CA ALA A 423 12.63 12.00 32.11
C ALA A 423 13.50 11.49 33.29
N ALA A 424 13.05 10.42 33.96
CA ALA A 424 13.81 9.78 35.03
C ALA A 424 15.13 9.19 34.51
N ALA A 425 15.10 8.50 33.36
CA ALA A 425 16.29 7.96 32.72
C ALA A 425 17.28 9.06 32.29
N ALA A 426 16.78 10.18 31.75
CA ALA A 426 17.62 11.32 31.38
C ALA A 426 18.29 11.97 32.60
N SER A 427 17.59 12.03 33.73
CA SER A 427 18.11 12.60 34.98
C SER A 427 19.16 11.71 35.66
N MET A 428 19.17 10.40 35.39
CA MET A 428 20.20 9.47 35.88
C MET A 428 21.46 9.44 35.02
N MET A 429 21.41 9.97 33.80
CA MET A 429 22.55 10.04 32.87
C MET A 429 23.32 11.36 32.96
N LEU A 430 22.74 12.37 33.61
CA LEU A 430 23.37 13.63 34.00
C LEU A 430 23.94 13.50 35.41
#